data_AF-A0A955Y1D4-F1
#
_entry.id   AF-A0A955Y1D4-F1
#
_cell.length_a   1.000
_cell.length_b   1.000
_cell.length_c   1.000
_cell.angle_alpha   90.00
_cell.angle_beta   90.00
_cell.angle_gamma   90.00
#
_symmetry.space_group_name_H-M   'P 1'
#
loop_
_entity.id
_entity.type
_entity.pdbx_description
1 polymer ?
#
loop_
_entity_poly.entity_id
_entity_poly.type
_entity_poly.pdbx_seq_one_letter_code
_entity_poly.pdbx_strand_id
1 'polypeptide(L)'
;EGACESCHPGPWWAPATLGDNDHAVTGFPLRGQHALTACEDCHPEGTPRGSTPADCAGCHRQDDPHRNLLGNRCDDCHDEVSWFKTRFRHETTGWPLAGLHRVVECNACHAVAFVGTPTTCWRCHEAEAPRDVQAHQSAFFAQCDDCHTPYGWAAVRYAH
;
A
#
# COMPACT_ATOMS: atom_id res chain seq x y z
N GLU A 1 18.50 -27.14 -14.36
CA GLU A 1 17.35 -27.48 -15.22
C GLU A 1 16.36 -28.28 -14.40
N GLY A 2 15.07 -28.01 -14.47
CA GLY A 2 14.11 -28.77 -13.69
C GLY A 2 12.78 -28.85 -14.42
N ALA A 3 12.49 -30.01 -15.00
CA ALA A 3 11.13 -30.34 -15.45
C ALA A 3 10.22 -30.46 -14.21
N CYS A 4 8.89 -30.39 -14.35
CA CYS A 4 7.97 -30.49 -13.21
C CYS A 4 8.13 -31.83 -12.47
N GLU A 5 8.48 -32.87 -13.23
CA GLU A 5 8.74 -34.24 -12.80
C GLU A 5 9.98 -34.38 -11.92
N SER A 6 10.91 -33.40 -11.99
CA SER A 6 12.10 -33.40 -11.13
C SER A 6 11.75 -33.14 -9.67
N CYS A 7 10.61 -32.48 -9.44
CA CYS A 7 10.07 -32.22 -8.12
C CYS A 7 8.92 -33.18 -7.84
N HIS A 8 8.01 -33.42 -8.79
CA HIS A 8 6.85 -34.32 -8.67
C HIS A 8 7.07 -35.70 -9.34
N PRO A 9 7.85 -36.63 -8.76
CA PRO A 9 8.10 -37.90 -9.40
C PRO A 9 6.90 -38.85 -9.29
N GLY A 10 6.77 -39.72 -10.29
CA GLY A 10 5.85 -40.86 -10.27
C GLY A 10 4.49 -40.59 -10.91
N PRO A 11 3.69 -41.65 -11.12
CA PRO A 11 2.33 -41.49 -11.59
C PRO A 11 1.52 -40.72 -10.53
N TRP A 12 0.52 -39.95 -10.98
CA TRP A 12 -0.40 -39.16 -10.14
C TRP A 12 0.18 -37.86 -9.53
N TRP A 13 1.31 -37.33 -10.03
CA TRP A 13 1.84 -36.03 -9.60
C TRP A 13 2.07 -35.98 -8.08
N ALA A 14 2.87 -36.92 -7.58
CA ALA A 14 3.14 -37.03 -6.15
C ALA A 14 3.66 -35.70 -5.57
N PRO A 15 3.43 -35.43 -4.27
CA PRO A 15 4.01 -34.27 -3.58
C PRO A 15 5.51 -34.21 -3.84
N ALA A 16 6.06 -33.00 -3.96
CA ALA A 16 7.44 -32.93 -4.42
C ALA A 16 8.44 -33.57 -3.45
N THR A 17 9.56 -34.04 -3.99
CA THR A 17 10.65 -34.71 -3.25
C THR A 17 11.47 -33.78 -2.36
N LEU A 18 11.36 -32.46 -2.56
CA LEU A 18 11.59 -31.50 -1.49
C LEU A 18 10.42 -31.68 -0.54
N GLY A 19 10.63 -32.30 0.63
CA GLY A 19 9.58 -32.65 1.60
C GLY A 19 8.40 -31.69 1.55
N ASP A 20 7.22 -32.21 1.22
CA ASP A 20 5.94 -31.51 1.14
C ASP A 20 5.86 -30.25 0.24
N ASN A 21 6.70 -30.10 -0.80
CA ASN A 21 6.79 -28.84 -1.57
C ASN A 21 7.15 -27.63 -0.68
N ASP A 22 7.94 -27.84 0.38
CA ASP A 22 8.14 -26.81 1.39
C ASP A 22 9.05 -25.67 0.89
N HIS A 23 8.46 -24.64 0.28
CA HIS A 23 9.16 -23.43 -0.11
C HIS A 23 9.65 -22.61 1.11
N ALA A 24 9.28 -22.98 2.35
CA ALA A 24 9.88 -22.35 3.53
C ALA A 24 11.38 -22.61 3.61
N VAL A 25 11.85 -23.79 3.16
CA VAL A 25 13.30 -24.12 3.18
C VAL A 25 14.11 -23.32 2.17
N THR A 26 13.47 -22.72 1.15
CA THR A 26 14.11 -21.85 0.17
C THR A 26 14.06 -20.37 0.56
N GLY A 27 13.43 -20.05 1.69
CA GLY A 27 13.28 -18.67 2.18
C GLY A 27 12.07 -17.92 1.62
N PHE A 28 11.22 -18.58 0.82
CA PHE A 28 9.98 -17.99 0.29
C PHE A 28 8.77 -18.88 0.58
N PRO A 29 8.33 -18.98 1.85
CA PRO A 29 7.15 -19.77 2.18
C PRO A 29 5.92 -19.22 1.45
N LEU A 30 5.24 -20.09 0.69
CA LEU A 30 4.02 -19.74 -0.03
C LEU A 30 2.89 -19.45 0.98
N ARG A 31 2.53 -18.18 1.13
CA ARG A 31 1.51 -17.68 2.05
C ARG A 31 0.57 -16.73 1.33
N GLY A 32 -0.63 -16.57 1.88
CA GLY A 32 -1.64 -15.66 1.33
C GLY A 32 -1.91 -15.92 -0.15
N GLN A 33 -1.87 -14.87 -0.96
CA GLN A 33 -2.15 -14.98 -2.39
C GLN A 33 -1.06 -15.72 -3.18
N HIS A 34 0.19 -15.71 -2.73
CA HIS A 34 1.27 -16.46 -3.38
C HIS A 34 1.06 -17.98 -3.30
N ALA A 35 0.29 -18.48 -2.33
CA ALA A 35 -0.07 -19.89 -2.24
C ALA A 35 -1.12 -20.32 -3.30
N LEU A 36 -1.76 -19.35 -3.96
CA LEU A 36 -2.77 -19.57 -4.99
C LEU A 36 -2.25 -19.25 -6.40
N THR A 37 -1.06 -18.68 -6.51
CA THR A 37 -0.41 -18.34 -7.78
C THR A 37 0.01 -19.62 -8.52
N ALA A 38 -0.11 -19.61 -9.85
CA ALA A 38 0.30 -20.74 -10.66
C ALA A 38 1.84 -20.90 -10.64
N CYS A 39 2.33 -22.13 -10.68
CA CYS A 39 3.75 -22.43 -10.54
C CYS A 39 4.59 -21.74 -11.64
N GLU A 40 4.06 -21.73 -12.85
CA GLU A 40 4.67 -21.17 -14.06
C GLU A 40 4.81 -19.64 -14.03
N ASP A 41 3.97 -18.94 -13.25
CA ASP A 41 4.07 -17.48 -13.09
C ASP A 41 5.36 -17.10 -12.34
N CYS A 42 5.83 -17.98 -11.44
CA CYS A 42 7.08 -17.80 -10.70
C CYS A 42 8.26 -18.58 -11.31
N HIS A 43 7.98 -19.70 -11.96
CA HIS A 43 8.97 -20.59 -12.57
C HIS A 43 8.70 -20.81 -14.08
N PRO A 44 8.93 -19.78 -14.92
CA PRO A 44 8.77 -19.92 -16.36
C PRO A 44 9.65 -21.02 -16.95
N GLU A 45 9.15 -21.69 -17.99
CA GLU A 45 9.91 -22.73 -18.68
C GLU A 45 11.25 -22.20 -19.20
N GLY A 46 12.31 -23.01 -19.07
CA GLY A 46 13.67 -22.63 -19.47
C GLY A 46 14.40 -21.72 -18.47
N THR A 47 13.76 -21.30 -17.37
CA THR A 47 14.43 -20.56 -16.30
C THR A 47 14.86 -21.48 -15.15
N PRO A 48 16.06 -21.28 -14.57
CA PRO A 48 16.43 -21.99 -13.35
C PRO A 48 15.48 -21.63 -12.21
N ARG A 49 14.82 -22.60 -11.57
CA ARG A 49 13.91 -22.31 -10.45
C ARG A 49 14.56 -21.54 -9.28
N GLY A 50 15.86 -21.71 -9.08
CA GLY A 50 16.63 -20.97 -8.07
C GLY A 50 16.92 -19.50 -8.43
N SER A 51 16.56 -19.03 -9.64
CA SER A 51 16.70 -17.62 -10.02
C SER A 51 15.44 -16.79 -9.78
N THR A 52 14.35 -17.41 -9.32
CA THR A 52 13.12 -16.68 -8.95
C THR A 52 13.42 -15.74 -7.77
N PRO A 53 13.14 -14.43 -7.89
CA PRO A 53 13.35 -13.50 -6.78
C PRO A 53 12.50 -13.87 -5.57
N ALA A 54 13.09 -13.76 -4.37
CA ALA A 54 12.40 -14.02 -3.11
C ALA A 54 11.97 -12.73 -2.37
N ASP A 55 12.40 -11.56 -2.84
CA ASP A 55 11.98 -10.27 -2.31
C ASP A 55 10.80 -9.69 -3.09
N CYS A 56 9.96 -8.92 -2.41
CA CYS A 56 8.73 -8.35 -2.98
C CYS A 56 9.02 -7.51 -4.24
N ALA A 57 10.06 -6.67 -4.18
CA ALA A 57 10.43 -5.77 -5.26
C ALA A 57 11.08 -6.49 -6.46
N GLY A 58 11.46 -7.76 -6.31
CA GLY A 58 11.93 -8.60 -7.40
C GLY A 58 10.83 -8.90 -8.42
N CYS A 59 9.60 -9.12 -7.96
CA CYS A 59 8.44 -9.39 -8.80
C CYS A 59 7.55 -8.14 -8.97
N HIS A 60 7.25 -7.43 -7.88
CA HIS A 60 6.23 -6.37 -7.86
C HIS A 60 6.76 -4.96 -8.10
N ARG A 61 7.96 -4.79 -8.66
CA ARG A 61 8.53 -3.45 -8.93
C ARG A 61 7.62 -2.58 -9.80
N GLN A 62 6.95 -3.20 -10.75
CA GLN A 62 6.07 -2.52 -11.71
C GLN A 62 4.68 -2.26 -11.10
N ASP A 63 4.32 -3.00 -10.07
CA ASP A 63 3.07 -2.85 -9.34
C ASP A 63 3.18 -1.83 -8.19
N ASP A 64 4.40 -1.45 -7.80
CA ASP A 64 4.65 -0.55 -6.68
C ASP A 64 4.16 0.89 -6.97
N PRO A 65 3.04 1.34 -6.35
CA PRO A 65 2.53 2.69 -6.55
C PRO A 65 3.43 3.75 -5.91
N HIS A 66 4.34 3.34 -5.00
CA HIS A 66 5.27 4.23 -4.33
C HIS A 66 6.50 4.53 -5.19
N ARG A 67 6.69 3.85 -6.32
CA ARG A 67 7.81 4.07 -7.25
C ARG A 67 9.17 4.02 -6.55
N ASN A 68 9.33 3.07 -5.63
CA ASN A 68 10.52 2.86 -4.81
C ASN A 68 10.89 4.04 -3.88
N LEU A 69 9.98 5.02 -3.69
CA LEU A 69 10.23 6.17 -2.79
C LEU A 69 10.25 5.79 -1.31
N LEU A 70 9.64 4.65 -0.95
CA LEU A 70 9.59 4.12 0.42
C LEU A 70 10.58 2.95 0.64
N GLY A 71 11.43 2.66 -0.35
CA GLY A 71 12.35 1.53 -0.34
C GLY A 71 11.68 0.18 -0.67
N ASN A 72 12.47 -0.90 -0.55
CA ASN A 72 12.08 -2.26 -0.98
C ASN A 72 11.53 -3.15 0.14
N ARG A 73 11.41 -2.62 1.37
CA ARG A 73 10.85 -3.34 2.52
C ARG A 73 9.32 -3.24 2.51
N CYS A 74 8.71 -3.78 1.45
CA CYS A 74 7.25 -3.73 1.28
C CYS A 74 6.54 -4.42 2.44
N ASP A 75 7.18 -5.48 2.92
CA ASP A 75 6.77 -6.27 4.06
C ASP A 75 6.83 -5.51 5.37
N ASP A 76 7.29 -4.23 5.45
CA ASP A 76 7.21 -3.37 6.63
C ASP A 76 5.82 -2.75 6.83
N CYS A 77 5.00 -2.70 5.79
CA CYS A 77 3.67 -2.07 5.78
C CYS A 77 2.59 -2.97 5.16
N HIS A 78 2.91 -3.73 4.12
CA HIS A 78 1.98 -4.61 3.44
C HIS A 78 2.23 -6.07 3.84
N ASP A 79 1.25 -6.92 3.57
CA ASP A 79 1.39 -8.37 3.68
C ASP A 79 0.82 -9.07 2.43
N GLU A 80 1.22 -10.32 2.23
CA GLU A 80 0.84 -11.16 1.10
C GLU A 80 -0.59 -11.71 1.19
N VAL A 81 -1.29 -11.48 2.31
CA VAL A 81 -2.69 -11.94 2.50
C VAL A 81 -3.65 -10.88 1.97
N SER A 82 -3.41 -9.60 2.27
CA SER A 82 -4.26 -8.50 1.84
C SER A 82 -3.45 -7.22 1.65
N TRP A 83 -3.02 -6.98 0.41
CA TRP A 83 -2.21 -5.81 0.07
C TRP A 83 -2.85 -4.47 0.45
N PHE A 84 -4.18 -4.37 0.38
CA PHE A 84 -4.92 -3.15 0.73
C PHE A 84 -5.04 -2.92 2.24
N LYS A 85 -4.85 -3.96 3.07
CA LYS A 85 -4.80 -3.82 4.52
C LYS A 85 -3.34 -3.58 4.92
N THR A 86 -3.01 -2.31 5.08
CA THR A 86 -1.68 -1.91 5.52
C THR A 86 -1.62 -1.81 7.05
N ARG A 87 -0.45 -2.11 7.61
CA ARG A 87 -0.11 -1.79 9.01
C ARG A 87 0.58 -0.44 9.17
N PHE A 88 0.70 0.31 8.07
CA PHE A 88 1.23 1.67 8.11
C PHE A 88 0.41 2.55 9.06
N ARG A 89 1.10 3.34 9.88
CA ARG A 89 0.51 4.21 10.89
C ARG A 89 0.85 5.65 10.59
N HIS A 90 -0.14 6.44 10.21
CA HIS A 90 0.06 7.88 9.98
C HIS A 90 0.48 8.63 11.26
N GLU A 91 0.20 8.08 12.44
CA GLU A 91 0.62 8.61 13.74
C GLU A 91 2.14 8.64 13.91
N THR A 92 2.89 7.80 13.17
CA THR A 92 4.35 7.82 13.19
C THR A 92 4.95 8.84 12.21
N THR A 93 4.09 9.59 11.53
CA THR A 93 4.49 10.65 10.60
C THR A 93 4.23 12.03 11.23
N GLY A 94 4.58 13.10 10.51
CA GLY A 94 4.21 14.46 10.91
C GLY A 94 2.74 14.80 10.71
N TRP A 95 1.90 13.88 10.22
CA TRP A 95 0.48 14.12 9.95
C TRP A 95 -0.41 12.95 10.38
N PRO A 96 -0.75 12.86 11.68
CA PRO A 96 -1.71 11.89 12.18
C PRO A 96 -3.11 12.15 11.60
N LEU A 97 -3.74 11.11 11.06
CA LEU A 97 -5.11 11.23 10.55
C LEU A 97 -6.08 11.57 11.68
N ALA A 98 -6.98 12.53 11.44
CA ALA A 98 -8.01 12.95 12.38
C ALA A 98 -9.37 13.08 11.67
N GLY A 99 -10.45 12.79 12.41
CA GLY A 99 -11.81 12.89 11.90
C GLY A 99 -12.03 12.13 10.60
N LEU A 100 -12.64 12.80 9.61
CA LEU A 100 -13.01 12.22 8.32
C LEU A 100 -11.80 11.78 7.48
N HIS A 101 -10.61 12.35 7.71
CA HIS A 101 -9.39 11.91 7.02
C HIS A 101 -8.97 10.47 7.38
N ARG A 102 -9.57 9.84 8.40
CA ARG A 102 -9.32 8.43 8.75
C ARG A 102 -10.02 7.42 7.86
N VAL A 103 -11.04 7.85 7.12
CA VAL A 103 -11.93 6.96 6.36
C VAL A 103 -11.92 7.26 4.87
N VAL A 104 -11.02 8.12 4.40
CA VAL A 104 -10.80 8.36 2.98
C VAL A 104 -9.78 7.37 2.44
N GLU A 105 -9.92 7.05 1.15
CA GLU A 105 -8.95 6.22 0.43
C GLU A 105 -7.58 6.92 0.38
N CYS A 106 -6.49 6.15 0.39
CA CYS A 106 -5.12 6.69 0.38
C CYS A 106 -4.88 7.68 -0.77
N ASN A 107 -5.42 7.36 -1.96
CA ASN A 107 -5.24 8.14 -3.18
C ASN A 107 -6.02 9.47 -3.16
N ALA A 108 -6.94 9.68 -2.21
CA ALA A 108 -7.60 10.97 -2.03
C ALA A 108 -6.60 12.06 -1.62
N CYS A 109 -5.55 11.69 -0.88
CA CYS A 109 -4.45 12.58 -0.52
C CYS A 109 -3.20 12.32 -1.37
N HIS A 110 -2.87 11.04 -1.62
CA HIS A 110 -1.67 10.62 -2.34
C HIS A 110 -1.89 10.51 -3.86
N ALA A 111 -2.52 11.52 -4.46
CA ALA A 111 -2.87 11.50 -5.88
C ALA A 111 -1.65 11.50 -6.84
N VAL A 112 -0.50 11.99 -6.36
CA VAL A 112 0.74 12.10 -7.16
C VAL A 112 1.83 11.18 -6.62
N ALA A 113 2.06 11.22 -5.30
CA ALA A 113 3.06 10.42 -4.61
C ALA A 113 2.67 10.22 -3.15
N PHE A 114 3.22 9.16 -2.53
CA PHE A 114 3.07 8.86 -1.11
C PHE A 114 4.07 9.60 -0.21
N VAL A 115 5.02 10.31 -0.82
CA VAL A 115 5.99 11.16 -0.12
C VAL A 115 5.79 12.61 -0.55
N GLY A 116 5.86 13.52 0.41
CA GLY A 116 5.76 14.96 0.15
C GLY A 116 4.33 15.46 -0.10
N THR A 117 3.32 14.68 0.25
CA THR A 117 1.91 15.10 0.18
C THR A 117 1.70 16.35 1.05
N PRO A 118 1.12 17.43 0.49
CA PRO A 118 0.84 18.63 1.27
C PRO A 118 -0.09 18.34 2.44
N THR A 119 0.20 18.95 3.60
CA THR A 119 -0.54 18.74 4.84
C THR A 119 -1.38 19.93 5.27
N THR A 120 -1.29 21.06 4.53
CA THR A 120 -2.06 22.26 4.85
C THR A 120 -3.47 22.17 4.25
N CYS A 121 -4.48 22.53 5.03
CA CYS A 121 -5.90 22.41 4.65
C CYS A 121 -6.19 23.02 3.27
N TRP A 122 -5.69 24.23 3.02
CA TRP A 122 -5.89 24.95 1.75
C TRP A 122 -5.42 24.15 0.53
N ARG A 123 -4.30 23.43 0.61
CA ARG A 123 -3.71 22.73 -0.55
C ARG A 123 -4.59 21.61 -1.09
N CYS A 124 -5.49 21.08 -0.27
CA CYS A 124 -6.45 20.05 -0.68
C CYS A 124 -7.86 20.61 -0.83
N HIS A 125 -8.26 21.57 0.00
CA HIS A 125 -9.65 22.04 0.11
C HIS A 125 -9.88 23.45 -0.46
N GLU A 126 -8.94 24.01 -1.23
CA GLU A 126 -9.09 25.32 -1.91
C GLU A 126 -10.38 25.40 -2.74
N ALA A 127 -10.74 24.33 -3.44
CA ALA A 127 -11.94 24.27 -4.27
C ALA A 127 -13.24 24.06 -3.47
N GLU A 128 -13.14 23.66 -2.21
CA GLU A 128 -14.31 23.38 -1.35
C GLU A 128 -14.80 24.63 -0.59
N ALA A 129 -13.96 25.66 -0.48
CA ALA A 129 -14.31 26.89 0.25
C ALA A 129 -15.41 27.69 -0.47
N PRO A 130 -16.64 27.78 0.07
CA PRO A 130 -17.71 28.55 -0.54
C PRO A 130 -17.39 30.05 -0.53
N ARG A 131 -17.64 30.72 -1.65
CA ARG A 131 -17.35 32.16 -1.82
C ARG A 131 -18.36 33.07 -1.14
N ASP A 132 -19.54 32.56 -0.81
CA ASP A 132 -20.62 33.27 -0.12
C ASP A 132 -20.37 33.40 1.39
N VAL A 133 -19.38 32.70 1.94
CA VAL A 133 -18.92 32.88 3.33
C VAL A 133 -17.94 34.06 3.39
N GLN A 134 -18.38 35.18 4.01
CA GLN A 134 -17.58 36.41 4.13
C GLN A 134 -16.21 36.16 4.79
N ALA A 135 -16.12 35.25 5.77
CA ALA A 135 -14.87 34.93 6.45
C ALA A 135 -13.78 34.39 5.50
N HIS A 136 -14.15 33.67 4.44
CA HIS A 136 -13.19 33.16 3.44
C HIS A 136 -12.58 34.26 2.55
N GLN A 137 -13.11 35.49 2.60
CA GLN A 137 -12.60 36.64 1.84
C GLN A 137 -11.72 37.57 2.71
N SER A 138 -11.56 37.26 3.99
CA SER A 138 -10.89 38.13 4.96
C SER A 138 -9.43 37.75 5.14
N ALA A 139 -8.54 38.74 5.08
CA ALA A 139 -7.13 38.56 5.42
C ALA A 139 -6.90 38.24 6.92
N PHE A 140 -7.91 38.44 7.77
CA PHE A 140 -7.83 38.13 9.21
C PHE A 140 -8.00 36.63 9.51
N PHE A 141 -8.70 35.87 8.66
CA PHE A 141 -8.94 34.43 8.86
C PHE A 141 -8.05 33.62 7.93
N ALA A 142 -6.74 33.70 8.17
CA ALA A 142 -5.72 33.12 7.31
C ALA A 142 -5.57 31.60 7.47
N GLN A 143 -6.07 31.02 8.57
CA GLN A 143 -5.93 29.59 8.86
C GLN A 143 -7.30 28.91 8.93
N CYS A 144 -7.44 27.81 8.19
CA CYS A 144 -8.72 27.10 8.08
C CYS A 144 -9.17 26.51 9.44
N ASP A 145 -8.21 26.10 10.27
CA ASP A 145 -8.41 25.43 11.56
C ASP A 145 -8.75 26.37 12.73
N ASP A 146 -8.75 27.68 12.49
CA ASP A 146 -9.34 28.66 13.41
C ASP A 146 -10.84 28.41 13.60
N CYS A 147 -11.52 28.03 12.51
CA CYS A 147 -12.96 27.79 12.49
C CYS A 147 -13.31 26.32 12.21
N HIS A 148 -12.69 25.70 11.21
CA HIS A 148 -13.03 24.35 10.75
C HIS A 148 -12.32 23.27 11.54
N THR A 149 -12.87 22.05 11.51
CA THR A 149 -12.25 20.89 12.14
C THR A 149 -12.20 19.72 11.15
N PRO A 150 -11.26 18.77 11.32
CA PRO A 150 -11.21 17.59 10.46
C PRO A 150 -12.40 16.64 10.64
N TYR A 151 -13.33 16.94 11.55
CA TYR A 151 -14.55 16.15 11.82
C TYR A 151 -15.74 16.58 10.97
N GLY A 152 -15.65 17.71 10.26
CA GLY A 152 -16.66 18.16 9.30
C GLY A 152 -16.69 19.68 9.12
N TRP A 153 -17.05 20.11 7.91
CA TRP A 153 -17.15 21.53 7.54
C TRP A 153 -18.25 22.31 8.26
N ALA A 154 -19.34 21.64 8.65
CA ALA A 154 -20.44 22.26 9.39
C ALA A 154 -20.09 22.49 10.88
N ALA A 155 -19.03 21.86 11.39
CA ALA A 155 -18.58 22.01 12.76
C ALA A 155 -17.61 23.20 12.85
N VAL A 156 -18.16 24.41 12.96
CA VAL A 156 -17.38 25.62 13.24
C VAL A 156 -17.17 25.79 14.75
N ARG A 157 -15.92 26.01 15.16
CA ARG A 157 -15.54 26.20 16.58
C ARG A 157 -16.16 27.46 17.19
N TYR A 158 -16.45 28.46 16.36
CA TYR A 158 -17.08 29.71 16.76
C TYR A 158 -18.28 29.98 15.86
N ALA A 159 -19.49 29.80 16.39
CA ALA A 159 -20.69 30.35 15.80
C ALA A 159 -20.84 31.78 16.31
N HIS A 160 -20.65 32.77 15.44
CA HIS A 160 -21.07 34.15 15.68
C HIS A 160 -22.51 34.35 15.15
#